data_AF-A0A2N9LDL7-F1
#
_entry.id   AF-A0A2N9LDL7-F1
#
_cell.length_a   1.000
_cell.length_b   1.000
_cell.length_c   1.000
_cell.angle_alpha   90.00
_cell.angle_beta   90.00
_cell.angle_gamma   90.00
#
_symmetry.space_group_name_H-M   'P 1'
#
loop_
_entity.id
_entity.type
_entity.pdbx_description
1 polymer ?
#
loop_
_entity_poly.entity_id
_entity_poly.type
_entity_poly.pdbx_seq_one_letter_code
_entity_poly.pdbx_strand_id
1 'polypeptide(L)' 'MRSDLVFKALSQVNNRYQLCQLASKATRKLHKPNSRLQDTTNEVLLRFETANPGAASHVETTAAQPVERRRAA' A
#
# COMPACT_ATOMS: atom_id res chain seq x y z
N MET A 1 17.45 0.41 -12.76
CA MET A 1 16.61 1.63 -12.87
C MET A 1 15.37 1.51 -12.00
N ARG A 2 14.71 2.63 -11.66
CA ARG A 2 13.49 2.66 -10.84
C ARG A 2 12.29 2.00 -11.55
N SER A 3 12.30 2.00 -12.89
CA SER A 3 11.37 1.24 -13.74
C SER A 3 11.43 -0.26 -13.45
N ASP A 4 12.62 -0.81 -13.22
CA ASP A 4 12.81 -2.26 -13.05
C ASP A 4 12.19 -2.73 -11.73
N LEU A 5 12.29 -1.92 -10.67
CA LEU A 5 11.64 -2.19 -9.38
C LEU A 5 10.12 -2.19 -9.51
N VAL A 6 9.55 -1.29 -10.32
CA VAL A 6 8.11 -1.25 -10.57
C VAL A 6 7.68 -2.49 -11.36
N PHE A 7 8.43 -2.86 -12.40
CA PHE A 7 8.13 -4.04 -13.20
C PHE A 7 8.17 -5.33 -12.37
N LYS A 8 9.18 -5.46 -11.51
CA LYS A 8 9.30 -6.58 -10.56
C LYS A 8 8.18 -6.60 -9.53
N ALA A 9 7.81 -5.46 -8.95
CA ALA A 9 6.71 -5.37 -7.99
C ALA A 9 5.34 -5.72 -8.60
N LEU A 10 5.13 -5.41 -9.89
CA LEU A 10 3.90 -5.78 -10.60
C LEU A 10 3.72 -7.30 -10.75
N SER A 11 4.79 -8.10 -10.67
CA SER A 11 4.69 -9.57 -10.65
C SER A 11 4.00 -10.11 -9.40
N GLN A 12 4.05 -9.37 -8.29
CA GLN A 12 3.37 -9.72 -7.03
C GLN A 12 2.00 -9.02 -6.90
N VAL A 13 1.91 -7.76 -7.34
CA VAL A 13 0.68 -6.95 -7.30
C VAL A 13 0.24 -6.61 -8.72
N ASN A 14 -0.61 -7.45 -9.30
CA ASN A 14 -1.05 -7.33 -10.70
C ASN A 14 -1.84 -6.05 -11.02
N ASN A 15 -2.47 -5.42 -10.01
CA ASN A 15 -3.20 -4.16 -10.19
C ASN A 15 -2.29 -2.95 -9.95
N ARG A 16 -1.98 -2.21 -11.02
CA ARG A 16 -1.14 -1.00 -10.97
C ARG A 16 -1.66 0.10 -10.04
N TYR A 17 -2.98 0.26 -9.91
CA TYR A 17 -3.56 1.27 -9.02
C TYR A 17 -3.41 0.85 -7.56
N GLN A 18 -3.61 -0.44 -7.28
CA GLN A 18 -3.38 -1.01 -5.95
C GLN A 18 -1.90 -0.91 -5.56
N LEU A 19 -0.99 -1.20 -6.50
CA LEU A 19 0.45 -1.00 -6.30
C LEU A 19 0.77 0.44 -5.85
N CYS A 20 0.22 1.43 -6.55
CA CYS A 20 0.40 2.85 -6.20
C CYS A 20 -0.15 3.18 -4.80
N GLN A 21 -1.34 2.69 -4.46
CA GLN A 21 -1.95 2.94 -3.14
C GLN A 21 -1.15 2.31 -2.00
N LEU A 22 -0.74 1.05 -2.18
CA LEU A 22 0.06 0.31 -1.21
C LEU A 22 1.44 0.93 -1.04
N ALA A 23 2.10 1.27 -2.14
CA ALA A 23 3.41 1.93 -2.11
C ALA A 23 3.31 3.28 -1.39
N SER A 24 2.30 4.09 -1.72
CA SER A 24 2.07 5.38 -1.06
C SER A 24 1.84 5.22 0.44
N LYS A 25 1.06 4.23 0.85
CA LYS A 25 0.78 3.93 2.27
C LYS A 25 2.05 3.47 3.00
N ALA A 26 2.81 2.55 2.40
CA ALA A 26 4.04 2.03 2.98
C ALA A 26 5.15 3.09 3.06
N THR A 27 5.34 3.89 2.01
CA THR A 27 6.31 4.99 2.00
C THR A 27 6.02 5.97 3.12
N ARG A 28 4.76 6.41 3.30
CA ARG A 28 4.41 7.31 4.41
C ARG A 28 4.68 6.70 5.80
N LYS A 29 4.44 5.39 5.97
CA LYS A 29 4.65 4.70 7.26
C LYS A 29 6.13 4.48 7.58
N LEU A 30 6.97 4.25 6.57
CA LEU A 30 8.37 3.86 6.75
C LEU A 30 9.35 5.03 6.61
N HIS A 31 8.89 6.18 6.09
CA HIS A 31 9.75 7.31 5.84
C HIS A 31 10.23 7.94 7.15
N LYS A 32 11.55 8.19 7.23
CA LYS A 32 12.18 8.88 8.36
C LYS A 32 12.29 10.37 8.04
N PRO A 33 12.01 11.27 9.01
CA PRO A 33 12.30 12.69 8.84
C PRO A 33 13.76 12.92 8.41
N ASN A 34 14.00 13.92 7.57
CA ASN A 34 15.32 14.28 7.04
C ASN A 34 16.01 13.18 6.20
N SER A 35 15.27 12.16 5.75
CA SER A 35 15.75 11.21 4.74
C SER A 35 15.19 11.57 3.36
N ARG A 36 15.78 11.06 2.28
CA ARG A 36 15.21 11.27 0.94
C ARG A 36 14.03 10.32 0.74
N LEU A 37 12.88 10.86 0.37
CA LEU A 37 11.66 10.08 0.10
C LEU A 37 11.83 9.05 -1.03
N GLN A 38 12.73 9.33 -1.98
CA GLN A 38 13.07 8.42 -3.07
C GLN A 38 13.67 7.11 -2.54
N ASP A 39 14.51 7.18 -1.51
CA ASP A 39 15.19 6.01 -0.95
C ASP A 39 14.17 5.10 -0.25
N THR A 40 13.28 5.67 0.56
CA THR A 40 12.16 4.92 1.17
C THR A 40 11.25 4.30 0.11
N THR A 41 10.95 5.03 -0.97
CA THR A 41 10.11 4.52 -2.05
C THR A 41 10.76 3.33 -2.76
N ASN A 42 12.07 3.39 -3.01
CA ASN A 42 12.81 2.29 -3.62
C ASN A 42 12.84 1.07 -2.71
N GLU A 43 13.04 1.27 -1.40
CA GLU A 43 12.99 0.20 -0.41
C GLU A 43 11.61 -0.47 -0.36
N VAL A 44 10.54 0.31 -0.41
CA VAL A 44 9.16 -0.20 -0.48
C VAL A 44 8.94 -1.05 -1.74
N LEU A 45 9.36 -0.56 -2.90
CA LEU A 45 9.22 -1.31 -4.16
C LEU A 45 10.05 -2.60 -4.17
N LEU A 46 11.24 -2.59 -3.55
CA LEU A 46 12.07 -3.79 -3.39
C LEU A 46 11.36 -4.83 -2.51
N ARG A 47 10.71 -4.42 -1.41
CA ARG A 47 9.94 -5.34 -0.55
C ARG A 47 8.76 -5.96 -1.30
N PHE A 48 8.16 -5.23 -2.25
CA PHE A 48 7.06 -5.74 -3.07
C PHE A 48 7.51 -6.72 -4.16
N GLU A 49 8.81 -6.85 -4.44
CA GLU A 49 9.33 -7.90 -5.33
C GLU A 49 9.22 -9.29 -4.68
N THR A 50 9.45 -9.38 -3.37
CA THR A 50 9.56 -10.66 -2.65
C THR A 50 8.34 -10.99 -1.79
N ALA A 51 7.51 -10.00 -1.48
CA ALA A 51 6.31 -10.16 -0.67
C ALA A 51 5.10 -9.61 -1.41
N ASN A 52 3.99 -10.34 -1.40
CA ASN A 52 2.71 -9.86 -1.91
C ASN A 52 1.92 -9.16 -0.79
N PRO A 53 1.97 -7.82 -0.67
CA PRO A 53 1.19 -7.09 0.34
C PRO A 53 -0.33 -7.21 0.14
N GLY A 54 -0.77 -7.56 -1.07
CA GLY A 54 -2.17 -7.81 -1.39
C GLY A 54 -2.70 -9.13 -0.82
N ALA A 55 -1.85 -10.15 -0.72
CA ALA A 55 -2.22 -11.46 -0.15
C ALA A 55 -2.47 -11.40 1.37
N ALA A 56 -1.76 -10.52 2.09
CA ALA A 56 -1.92 -10.33 3.53
C ALA A 56 -3.12 -9.43 3.92
N SER A 57 -3.86 -8.88 2.95
CA SER A 57 -4.91 -7.88 3.18
C SER A 57 -6.32 -8.46 2.98
N HIS A 58 -6.61 -9.59 3.60
CA HIS A 58 -7.92 -9.83 4.20
C HIS A 58 -7.79 -9.77 5.73
N VAL A 59 -7.19 -8.69 6.25
CA VAL A 59 -7.52 -8.28 7.62
C VAL A 59 -8.81 -7.50 7.50
N GLU A 60 -9.91 -8.20 7.75
CA GLU A 60 -11.22 -7.59 8.00
C GLU A 60 -11.04 -6.44 8.98
N THR A 61 -11.03 -5.22 8.46
CA THR A 61 -11.50 -4.12 9.28
C THR A 61 -13.01 -4.31 9.36
N THR A 62 -13.46 -5.02 10.40
CA THR A 62 -14.80 -4.83 10.97
C THR A 62 -14.87 -3.38 11.45
N ALA A 63 -14.96 -2.43 10.51
CA ALA A 63 -15.45 -1.10 10.82
C ALA A 63 -16.95 -1.29 11.02
N ALA A 64 -17.34 -1.37 12.30
CA ALA A 64 -18.71 -1.23 12.73
C ALA A 64 -19.38 -0.12 11.93
N GLN A 65 -20.34 -0.48 11.08
CA GLN A 65 -21.23 0.48 10.44
C GLN A 65 -22.07 1.09 11.58
N PRO A 66 -21.98 2.40 11.88
CA PRO A 66 -23.06 3.01 12.63
C PRO A 66 -24.25 3.03 11.67
N VAL A 67 -25.18 2.09 11.86
CA VAL A 67 -26.50 2.14 11.25
C VAL A 67 -27.15 3.43 11.77
N GLU A 68 -27.03 4.50 10.99
CA GLU A 68 -27.77 5.73 11.19
C GLU A 68 -29.25 5.42 10.93
N ARG A 69 -29.93 4.97 11.99
CA ARG A 69 -31.38 4.83 12.02
C ARG A 69 -31.96 6.23 11.80
N ARG A 70 -32.38 6.50 10.56
CA ARG A 70 -33.28 7.61 10.23
C ARG A 70 -34.43 7.60 11.22
N ARG A 71 -34.44 8.55 12.16
CA ARG A 71 -35.61 8.81 12.99
C ARG A 71 -36.51 9.75 12.19
N ALA A 72 -37.68 9.24 11.83
CA ALA A 72 -38.79 10.06 11.36
C ALA A 72 -39.30 10.92 12.53
N ALA A 73 -39.71 12.15 12.22
CA ALA A 73 -40.59 12.99 13.02
C ALA A 73 -41.71 13.46 12.10
#